data_AF-A0A3B6APZ8-F1
#
_entry.id   AF-A0A3B6APZ8-F1
#
_cell.length_a   1.000
_cell.length_b   1.000
_cell.length_c   1.000
_cell.angle_alpha   90.00
_cell.angle_beta   90.00
_cell.angle_gamma   90.00
#
_symmetry.space_group_name_H-M   'P 1'
#
loop_
_entity.id
_entity.type
_entity.pdbx_description
1 polymer ?
#
loop_
_entity_poly.entity_id
_entity_poly.type
_entity_poly.pdbx_seq_one_letter_code
_entity_poly.pdbx_strand_id
1 'polypeptide(L)'
;MEAAMSAVAGELLSRFISFLINKYHYSSHTQSEKAVERLQHLLMRACTVVEEADTRYITNSGMMMQLKMLSEAMYRGYSVMDALRYQTLQGSAGFDEVSTNDTSSSSLHFTIPFKRSRTITQKDGKAMRHEPYGALERLEVALANMAEFVVLLGGCERMSRRPYDLYLYTDNFMFGRHTEKQYLLSFLLQQNPPGDAPLVLPIIGGAKVGKKTLVAHACGDARVRSRFSSVLHLNGGNLLRILDHGKTMFGLTMLVVIEFASDVCDADWKKFQSFFIRMDRGSKIIIISKLKILARFGSVKPIFLKVLSYDEMRYLFKAMAFGSVDPKEHPQLVQIADEFVKVVHDVRGSLVEINVFADVLRRNLNVQFWRCILNKGVRYFRRNLSIYGVHPGILIEQGHLVDISDFALHPLSMTLGEPPLNVSIKVEPPSVILGELLANPSVRPKGDFTLIAWKSRIAPHKSFTHYVTSHAPETYEGAKLEGSALPRRKRRGVPI
;
A
#
# COMPACT_ATOMS: atom_id res chain seq x y z
N MET A 1 26.86 59.41 -27.35
CA MET A 1 27.14 58.27 -28.27
C MET A 1 27.38 56.97 -27.50
N GLU A 2 28.12 57.00 -26.39
CA GLU A 2 28.41 55.82 -25.56
C GLU A 2 27.17 55.15 -24.90
N ALA A 3 26.21 55.92 -24.40
CA ALA A 3 24.99 55.36 -23.80
C ALA A 3 24.11 54.57 -24.80
N ALA A 4 24.04 55.01 -26.06
CA ALA A 4 23.31 54.31 -27.10
C ALA A 4 24.00 53.00 -27.53
N MET A 5 25.34 53.02 -27.59
CA MET A 5 26.13 51.82 -27.89
C MET A 5 26.04 50.76 -26.78
N SER A 6 26.00 51.18 -25.51
CA SER A 6 25.80 50.29 -24.36
C SER A 6 24.40 49.66 -24.34
N ALA A 7 23.35 50.43 -24.68
CA ALA A 7 21.98 49.91 -24.79
C ALA A 7 21.84 48.86 -25.90
N VAL A 8 22.43 49.12 -27.08
CA VAL A 8 22.43 48.17 -28.21
C VAL A 8 23.23 46.91 -27.87
N ALA A 9 24.37 47.05 -27.17
CA ALA A 9 25.16 45.90 -26.71
C ALA A 9 24.42 45.05 -25.67
N GLY A 10 23.67 45.67 -24.75
CA GLY A 10 22.84 44.98 -23.77
C GLY A 10 21.69 44.20 -24.42
N GLU A 11 21.01 44.79 -25.40
CA GLU A 11 19.93 44.15 -26.18
C GLU A 11 20.47 42.93 -26.97
N LEU A 12 21.64 43.07 -27.62
CA LEU A 12 22.28 41.97 -28.36
C LEU A 12 22.73 40.84 -27.43
N LEU A 13 23.28 41.16 -26.25
CA LEU A 13 23.68 40.16 -25.25
C LEU A 13 22.46 39.41 -24.69
N SER A 14 21.36 40.12 -24.41
CA SER A 14 20.10 39.51 -23.96
C SER A 14 19.52 38.57 -25.01
N ARG A 15 19.52 38.97 -26.30
CA ARG A 15 19.07 38.12 -27.41
C ARG A 15 19.98 36.92 -27.63
N PHE A 16 21.29 37.07 -27.46
CA PHE A 16 22.25 35.97 -27.57
C PHE A 16 22.09 34.94 -26.44
N ILE A 17 21.94 35.41 -25.19
CA ILE A 17 21.65 34.54 -24.05
C ILE A 17 20.30 33.82 -24.26
N SER A 18 19.27 34.55 -24.69
CA SER A 18 17.95 33.97 -24.98
C SER A 18 18.03 32.93 -26.10
N PHE A 19 18.81 33.17 -27.15
CA PHE A 19 19.03 32.22 -28.24
C PHE A 19 19.76 30.95 -27.76
N LEU A 20 20.80 31.08 -26.93
CA LEU A 20 21.51 29.93 -26.36
C LEU A 20 20.63 29.10 -25.44
N ILE A 21 19.82 29.77 -24.60
CA ILE A 21 18.82 29.14 -23.74
C ILE A 21 17.81 28.39 -24.61
N ASN A 22 17.27 29.02 -25.64
CA ASN A 22 16.25 28.42 -26.51
C ASN A 22 16.80 27.23 -27.33
N LYS A 23 18.03 27.33 -27.85
CA LYS A 23 18.72 26.24 -28.55
C LYS A 23 19.02 25.04 -27.64
N TYR A 24 19.42 25.31 -26.39
CA TYR A 24 19.61 24.27 -25.38
C TYR A 24 18.29 23.61 -24.97
N HIS A 25 17.23 24.40 -24.77
CA HIS A 25 15.88 23.87 -24.50
C HIS A 25 15.36 23.02 -25.66
N TYR A 26 15.52 23.45 -26.91
CA TYR A 26 15.10 22.68 -28.08
C TYR A 26 15.84 21.34 -28.21
N SER A 27 17.16 21.33 -27.99
CA SER A 27 17.98 20.11 -28.04
C SER A 27 17.68 19.16 -26.88
N SER A 28 17.39 19.68 -25.68
CA SER A 28 17.05 18.86 -24.51
C SER A 28 15.61 18.34 -24.59
N HIS A 29 14.69 19.12 -25.15
CA HIS A 29 13.30 18.73 -25.35
C HIS A 29 13.18 17.59 -26.37
N THR A 30 13.88 17.68 -27.50
CA THR A 30 13.90 16.62 -28.54
C THR A 30 14.56 15.33 -28.06
N GLN A 31 15.58 15.39 -27.20
CA GLN A 31 16.14 14.21 -26.53
C GLN A 31 15.18 13.61 -25.50
N SER A 32 14.47 14.45 -24.76
CA SER A 32 13.46 14.04 -23.77
C SER A 32 12.28 13.34 -24.43
N GLU A 33 11.75 13.86 -25.53
CA GLU A 33 10.65 13.23 -26.28
C GLU A 33 11.00 11.83 -26.78
N LYS A 34 12.16 11.67 -27.43
CA LYS A 34 12.65 10.36 -27.86
C LYS A 34 12.85 9.39 -26.69
N ALA A 35 13.33 9.89 -25.54
CA ALA A 35 13.48 9.09 -24.34
C ALA A 35 12.12 8.66 -23.76
N VAL A 36 11.11 9.54 -23.77
CA VAL A 36 9.74 9.23 -23.33
C VAL A 36 9.09 8.18 -24.23
N GLU A 37 9.18 8.33 -25.55
CA GLU A 37 8.67 7.33 -26.51
C GLU A 37 9.32 5.96 -26.30
N ARG A 38 10.66 5.94 -26.19
CA ARG A 38 11.42 4.71 -25.93
C ARG A 38 11.03 4.06 -24.60
N LEU A 39 10.92 4.85 -23.52
CA LEU A 39 10.49 4.38 -22.21
C LEU A 39 9.07 3.82 -22.25
N GLN A 40 8.15 4.47 -22.97
CA GLN A 40 6.79 4.00 -23.15
C GLN A 40 6.76 2.63 -23.85
N HIS A 41 7.52 2.44 -24.93
CA HIS A 41 7.62 1.15 -25.61
C HIS A 41 8.17 0.04 -24.70
N LEU A 42 9.21 0.33 -23.92
CA LEU A 42 9.80 -0.63 -22.98
C LEU A 42 8.82 -0.99 -21.85
N LEU A 43 8.11 0.01 -21.30
CA LEU A 43 7.11 -0.22 -20.26
C LEU A 43 5.95 -1.07 -20.78
N MET A 44 5.47 -0.83 -22.00
CA MET A 44 4.44 -1.67 -22.62
C MET A 44 4.89 -3.13 -22.71
N ARG A 45 6.13 -3.37 -23.19
CA ARG A 45 6.69 -4.74 -23.26
C ARG A 45 6.83 -5.38 -21.88
N ALA A 46 7.33 -4.64 -20.90
CA ALA A 46 7.48 -5.12 -19.54
C ALA A 46 6.12 -5.49 -18.91
N CYS A 47 5.11 -4.63 -19.06
CA CYS A 47 3.74 -4.90 -18.64
C CYS A 47 3.22 -6.19 -19.26
N THR A 48 3.28 -6.34 -20.58
CA THR A 48 2.81 -7.56 -21.26
C THR A 48 3.47 -8.83 -20.72
N VAL A 49 4.78 -8.79 -20.45
CA VAL A 49 5.50 -9.96 -19.90
C VAL A 49 5.09 -10.24 -18.45
N VAL A 50 4.99 -9.22 -17.60
CA VAL A 50 4.58 -9.36 -16.18
C VAL A 50 3.15 -9.90 -16.10
N GLU A 51 2.28 -9.34 -16.94
CA GLU A 51 0.90 -9.76 -17.11
C GLU A 51 0.85 -11.25 -17.50
N GLU A 52 1.44 -11.66 -18.64
CA GLU A 52 1.38 -13.06 -19.08
C GLU A 52 1.97 -14.01 -18.02
N ALA A 53 3.02 -13.58 -17.32
CA ALA A 53 3.65 -14.34 -16.24
C ALA A 53 2.72 -14.56 -15.04
N ASP A 54 1.88 -13.58 -14.70
CA ASP A 54 0.93 -13.70 -13.59
C ASP A 54 -0.19 -14.71 -13.85
N THR A 55 -0.46 -15.01 -15.13
CA THR A 55 -1.44 -16.01 -15.56
C THR A 55 -0.88 -17.43 -15.63
N ARG A 56 0.41 -17.66 -15.34
CA ARG A 56 1.06 -18.96 -15.49
C ARG A 56 1.70 -19.45 -14.22
N TYR A 57 1.79 -20.78 -14.04
CA TYR A 57 2.46 -21.37 -12.89
C TYR A 57 3.97 -21.42 -13.12
N ILE A 58 4.68 -20.57 -12.38
CA ILE A 58 6.14 -20.49 -12.42
C ILE A 58 6.65 -21.20 -11.18
N THR A 59 7.29 -22.35 -11.35
CA THR A 59 7.89 -23.13 -10.25
C THR A 59 9.39 -22.88 -10.11
N ASN A 60 10.05 -22.48 -11.19
CA ASN A 60 11.47 -22.20 -11.21
C ASN A 60 11.77 -20.91 -10.42
N SER A 61 12.63 -21.00 -9.40
CA SER A 61 12.99 -19.89 -8.53
C SER A 61 13.77 -18.78 -9.24
N GLY A 62 14.58 -19.13 -10.25
CA GLY A 62 15.28 -18.17 -11.11
C GLY A 62 14.32 -17.33 -11.93
N MET A 63 13.32 -17.96 -12.56
CA MET A 63 12.26 -17.27 -13.28
C MET A 63 11.44 -16.35 -12.36
N MET A 64 11.12 -16.79 -11.14
CA MET A 64 10.44 -15.92 -10.17
C MET A 64 11.27 -14.67 -9.83
N MET A 65 12.60 -14.81 -9.71
CA MET A 65 13.50 -13.69 -9.45
C MET A 65 13.57 -12.73 -10.64
N GLN A 66 13.63 -13.25 -11.87
CA GLN A 66 13.57 -12.45 -13.10
C GLN A 66 12.27 -11.65 -13.19
N LEU A 67 11.12 -12.29 -12.94
CA LEU A 67 9.82 -11.62 -12.91
C LEU A 67 9.78 -10.48 -11.87
N LYS A 68 10.34 -10.74 -10.68
CA LYS A 68 10.43 -9.72 -9.63
C LYS A 68 11.27 -8.53 -10.09
N MET A 69 12.47 -8.77 -10.62
CA MET A 69 13.35 -7.71 -11.11
C MET A 69 12.70 -6.89 -12.23
N LEU A 70 12.01 -7.56 -13.17
CA LEU A 70 11.26 -6.87 -14.24
C LEU A 70 10.15 -5.99 -13.67
N SER A 71 9.36 -6.50 -12.72
CA SER A 71 8.27 -5.74 -12.10
C SER A 71 8.78 -4.51 -11.34
N GLU A 72 9.87 -4.64 -10.59
CA GLU A 72 10.50 -3.53 -9.87
C GLU A 72 11.05 -2.46 -10.84
N ALA A 73 11.68 -2.88 -11.94
CA ALA A 73 12.16 -1.98 -12.98
C ALA A 73 10.99 -1.26 -13.69
N MET A 74 9.90 -1.99 -13.95
CA MET A 74 8.69 -1.45 -14.57
C MET A 74 8.05 -0.36 -13.70
N TYR A 75 7.82 -0.59 -12.41
CA TYR A 75 7.21 0.42 -11.53
C TYR A 75 8.07 1.68 -11.41
N ARG A 76 9.40 1.52 -11.33
CA ARG A 76 10.35 2.65 -11.37
C ARG A 76 10.31 3.39 -12.71
N GLY A 77 10.19 2.67 -13.82
CA GLY A 77 10.05 3.27 -15.14
C GLY A 77 8.78 4.12 -15.26
N TYR A 78 7.65 3.67 -14.71
CA TYR A 78 6.44 4.50 -14.60
C TYR A 78 6.65 5.76 -13.75
N SER A 79 7.43 5.67 -12.67
CA SER A 79 7.87 6.81 -11.85
C SER A 79 8.58 7.87 -12.68
N VAL A 80 9.57 7.44 -13.46
CA VAL A 80 10.35 8.33 -14.33
C VAL A 80 9.51 8.89 -15.48
N MET A 81 8.65 8.08 -16.10
CA MET A 81 7.81 8.51 -17.22
C MET A 81 6.92 9.69 -16.83
N ASP A 82 6.29 9.62 -15.67
CA ASP A 82 5.44 10.70 -15.20
C ASP A 82 6.26 11.94 -14.82
N ALA A 83 7.44 11.76 -14.19
CA ALA A 83 8.34 12.87 -13.88
C ALA A 83 8.79 13.64 -15.14
N LEU A 84 9.08 12.92 -16.23
CA LEU A 84 9.40 13.53 -17.53
C LEU A 84 8.19 14.27 -18.11
N ARG A 85 7.00 13.68 -18.04
CA ARG A 85 5.76 14.34 -18.51
C ARG A 85 5.45 15.63 -17.75
N TYR A 86 5.68 15.67 -16.43
CA TYR A 86 5.51 16.90 -15.65
C TYR A 86 6.44 18.02 -16.12
N GLN A 87 7.70 17.69 -16.42
CA GLN A 87 8.67 18.67 -16.93
C GLN A 87 8.26 19.23 -18.28
N THR A 88 7.75 18.39 -19.19
CA THR A 88 7.25 18.84 -20.50
C THR A 88 6.04 19.76 -20.37
N LEU A 89 5.09 19.42 -19.49
CA LEU A 89 3.89 20.23 -19.25
C LEU A 89 4.21 21.60 -18.63
N GLN A 90 5.19 21.66 -17.71
CA GLN A 90 5.67 22.92 -17.14
C GLN A 90 6.44 23.78 -18.14
N GLY A 91 7.12 23.16 -19.12
CA GLY A 91 7.83 23.88 -20.18
C GLY A 91 6.95 24.41 -21.32
N SER A 92 5.78 23.79 -21.56
CA SER A 92 4.84 24.19 -22.62
C SER A 92 3.80 25.23 -22.19
N ALA A 93 3.51 25.33 -20.89
CA ALA A 93 2.63 26.35 -20.35
C ALA A 93 3.47 27.61 -20.08
N GLY A 94 3.56 28.50 -21.07
CA GLY A 94 4.03 29.86 -20.88
C GLY A 94 3.09 30.61 -19.95
N PHE A 95 3.23 30.39 -18.65
CA PHE A 95 2.77 31.35 -17.67
C PHE A 95 3.82 32.45 -17.65
N ASP A 96 3.46 33.62 -18.17
CA ASP A 96 4.17 34.85 -17.87
C ASP A 96 4.32 34.91 -16.35
N GLU A 97 5.57 34.81 -15.90
CA GLU A 97 5.97 35.25 -14.58
C GLU A 97 5.90 36.79 -14.62
N VAL A 98 4.68 37.34 -14.64
CA VAL A 98 4.46 38.73 -14.28
C VAL A 98 4.80 38.82 -12.81
N SER A 99 5.91 39.46 -12.53
CA SER A 99 6.31 39.93 -11.21
C SER A 99 5.25 40.89 -10.66
N THR A 100 4.22 40.36 -10.04
CA THR A 100 3.39 41.08 -9.07
C THR A 100 3.66 40.50 -7.70
N ASN A 101 4.22 41.34 -6.83
CA ASN A 101 4.57 41.09 -5.44
C ASN A 101 3.35 40.81 -4.56
N ASP A 102 2.57 39.78 -4.88
CA ASP A 102 1.54 39.25 -4.00
C ASP A 102 1.88 37.81 -3.63
N THR A 103 2.32 37.67 -2.39
CA THR A 103 2.68 36.43 -1.70
C THR A 103 1.43 35.55 -1.53
N SER A 104 0.90 34.95 -2.59
CA SER A 104 -0.25 34.02 -2.54
C SER A 104 -0.39 33.14 -3.79
N SER A 105 0.72 32.67 -4.39
CA SER A 105 0.65 31.53 -5.31
C SER A 105 0.78 30.23 -4.51
N SER A 106 -0.33 29.51 -4.45
CA SER A 106 -0.55 28.22 -3.78
C SER A 106 0.49 27.16 -4.16
N SER A 107 1.63 27.13 -3.46
CA SER A 107 2.44 25.92 -3.32
C SER A 107 1.69 24.93 -2.43
N LEU A 108 1.28 23.80 -3.01
CA LEU A 108 0.59 22.70 -2.32
C LEU A 108 1.50 22.12 -1.23
N HIS A 109 1.39 22.63 0.00
CA HIS A 109 2.19 22.13 1.13
C HIS A 109 1.58 20.87 1.74
N PHE A 110 1.68 19.77 1.01
CA PHE A 110 1.53 18.40 1.54
C PHE A 110 2.67 18.00 2.50
N THR A 111 3.54 18.93 2.90
CA THR A 111 4.67 18.65 3.78
C THR A 111 4.20 18.33 5.21
N ILE A 112 4.71 17.22 5.75
CA ILE A 112 4.63 16.90 7.18
C ILE A 112 6.00 17.28 7.77
N PRO A 113 6.08 18.32 8.63
CA PRO A 113 7.34 18.66 9.28
C PRO A 113 7.63 17.61 10.37
N PHE A 114 8.45 16.61 10.05
CA PHE A 114 9.00 15.71 11.06
C PHE A 114 9.97 16.49 11.96
N LYS A 115 9.68 16.58 13.27
CA LYS A 115 10.68 17.01 14.25
C LYS A 115 11.67 15.87 14.52
N ARG A 116 12.92 16.07 14.07
CA ARG A 116 14.17 15.36 14.39
C ARG A 116 14.30 13.88 14.00
N SER A 117 15.03 13.66 12.90
CA SER A 117 16.21 12.78 12.92
C SER A 117 17.41 13.59 12.45
N ARG A 118 18.47 13.65 13.27
CA ARG A 118 19.79 14.21 12.92
C ARG A 118 20.69 13.04 12.53
N THR A 119 21.58 13.31 11.58
CA THR A 119 22.50 12.44 10.79
C THR A 119 21.79 11.80 9.58
N ILE A 120 22.14 12.07 8.31
CA ILE A 120 23.43 12.40 7.68
C ILE A 120 23.28 13.60 6.72
N THR A 121 24.33 14.41 6.67
CA THR A 121 24.56 15.58 5.80
C THR A 121 24.21 15.35 4.33
N GLN A 122 23.15 16.04 3.91
CA GLN A 122 22.97 16.80 2.67
C GLN A 122 24.18 16.80 1.70
N LYS A 123 24.05 16.04 0.60
CA LYS A 123 24.71 16.31 -0.69
C LYS A 123 23.84 15.96 -1.90
N ASP A 124 22.51 15.98 -1.79
CA ASP A 124 21.60 15.60 -2.89
C ASP A 124 20.99 16.78 -3.65
N GLY A 125 21.82 17.76 -4.01
CA GLY A 125 21.46 18.76 -5.03
C GLY A 125 21.80 18.32 -6.46
N LYS A 126 22.66 17.31 -6.63
CA LYS A 126 23.15 16.84 -7.94
C LYS A 126 22.64 15.45 -8.37
N ALA A 127 22.05 14.67 -7.48
CA ALA A 127 21.56 13.33 -7.80
C ALA A 127 20.25 13.32 -8.64
N MET A 128 19.42 14.37 -8.51
CA MET A 128 18.08 14.42 -9.11
C MET A 128 18.07 14.56 -10.65
N ARG A 129 19.19 14.96 -11.28
CA ARG A 129 19.26 15.15 -12.75
C ARG A 129 19.65 13.89 -13.53
N HIS A 130 20.13 12.82 -12.87
CA HIS A 130 20.57 11.58 -13.52
C HIS A 130 19.67 10.36 -13.27
N GLU A 131 18.63 10.52 -12.45
CA GLU A 131 17.66 9.46 -12.16
C GLU A 131 16.88 8.91 -13.38
N PRO A 132 16.47 9.72 -14.39
CA PRO A 132 15.67 9.18 -15.51
C PRO A 132 16.44 8.20 -16.39
N TYR A 133 17.71 8.48 -16.66
CA TYR A 133 18.57 7.60 -17.47
C TYR A 133 18.92 6.30 -16.74
N GLY A 134 19.14 6.35 -15.42
CA GLY A 134 19.44 5.16 -14.63
C GLY A 134 18.26 4.19 -14.48
N ALA A 135 17.01 4.68 -14.50
CA ALA A 135 15.82 3.81 -14.51
C ALA A 135 15.57 3.22 -15.90
N LEU A 136 15.77 4.01 -16.95
CA LEU A 136 15.70 3.54 -18.34
C LEU A 136 16.72 2.41 -18.58
N GLU A 137 17.97 2.62 -18.19
CA GLU A 137 19.03 1.61 -18.29
C GLU A 137 18.67 0.33 -17.51
N ARG A 138 18.14 0.47 -16.28
CA ARG A 138 17.68 -0.69 -15.49
C ARG A 138 16.55 -1.46 -16.16
N LEU A 139 15.59 -0.76 -16.79
CA LEU A 139 14.49 -1.41 -17.51
C LEU A 139 14.99 -2.10 -18.78
N GLU A 140 15.95 -1.49 -19.49
CA GLU A 140 16.59 -2.09 -20.66
C GLU A 140 17.38 -3.34 -20.30
N VAL A 141 18.20 -3.28 -19.24
CA VAL A 141 18.94 -4.45 -18.72
C VAL A 141 17.96 -5.54 -18.29
N ALA A 142 16.87 -5.20 -17.60
CA ALA A 142 15.87 -6.17 -17.21
C ALA A 142 15.25 -6.87 -18.43
N LEU A 143 14.85 -6.11 -19.46
CA LEU A 143 14.21 -6.63 -20.68
C LEU A 143 15.16 -7.36 -21.62
N ALA A 144 16.43 -6.95 -21.71
CA ALA A 144 17.44 -7.62 -22.54
C ALA A 144 17.60 -9.09 -22.15
N ASN A 145 17.42 -9.40 -20.86
CA ASN A 145 17.55 -10.74 -20.30
C ASN A 145 16.23 -11.52 -20.23
N MET A 146 15.17 -11.08 -20.92
CA MET A 146 13.85 -11.75 -20.87
C MET A 146 13.58 -12.69 -22.05
N ALA A 147 14.48 -12.82 -23.02
CA ALA A 147 14.25 -13.69 -24.18
C ALA A 147 14.08 -15.15 -23.75
N GLU A 148 15.01 -15.68 -22.96
CA GLU A 148 14.93 -17.04 -22.41
C GLU A 148 13.76 -17.19 -21.45
N PHE A 149 13.50 -16.17 -20.63
CA PHE A 149 12.35 -16.17 -19.72
C PHE A 149 11.03 -16.35 -20.47
N VAL A 150 10.81 -15.60 -21.56
CA VAL A 150 9.57 -15.67 -22.36
C VAL A 150 9.43 -17.05 -23.02
N VAL A 151 10.51 -17.63 -23.52
CA VAL A 151 10.50 -18.99 -24.09
C VAL A 151 10.13 -20.03 -23.03
N LEU A 152 10.77 -19.99 -21.87
CA LEU A 152 10.47 -20.90 -20.75
C LEU A 152 9.06 -20.69 -20.22
N LEU A 153 8.60 -19.44 -20.16
CA LEU A 153 7.26 -19.08 -19.74
C LEU A 153 6.20 -19.71 -20.65
N GLY A 154 6.47 -19.81 -21.96
CA GLY A 154 5.63 -20.52 -22.92
C GLY A 154 5.31 -21.96 -22.52
N GLY A 155 6.25 -22.66 -21.86
CA GLY A 155 6.08 -24.01 -21.34
C GLY A 155 5.37 -24.11 -19.99
N CYS A 156 5.15 -22.99 -19.29
CA CYS A 156 4.43 -22.98 -18.02
C CYS A 156 2.92 -23.13 -18.24
N GLU A 157 2.30 -24.00 -17.45
CA GLU A 157 0.85 -24.22 -17.48
C GLU A 157 0.08 -22.95 -17.05
N ARG A 158 -1.05 -22.65 -17.69
CA ARG A 158 -1.86 -21.45 -17.40
C ARG A 158 -2.79 -21.68 -16.20
N MET A 159 -2.84 -20.70 -15.29
CA MET A 159 -3.70 -20.69 -14.11
C MET A 159 -5.17 -20.44 -14.40
N SER A 160 -5.47 -19.70 -15.47
CA SER A 160 -6.85 -19.41 -15.87
C SER A 160 -7.01 -19.46 -17.38
N ARG A 161 -8.19 -19.86 -17.84
CA ARG A 161 -8.64 -19.75 -19.24
C ARG A 161 -9.53 -18.52 -19.47
N ARG A 162 -9.51 -17.51 -18.58
CA ARG A 162 -10.38 -16.34 -18.72
C ARG A 162 -9.72 -15.27 -19.61
N PRO A 163 -10.49 -14.59 -20.49
CA PRO A 163 -9.96 -13.51 -21.30
C PRO A 163 -9.44 -12.35 -20.44
N TYR A 164 -8.38 -11.72 -20.96
CA TYR A 164 -7.53 -10.72 -20.30
C TYR A 164 -8.27 -9.43 -19.88
N ASP A 165 -9.40 -9.12 -20.51
CA ASP A 165 -10.11 -7.85 -20.32
C ASP A 165 -10.61 -7.61 -18.89
N LEU A 166 -10.55 -8.59 -17.99
CA LEU A 166 -11.00 -8.42 -16.61
C LEU A 166 -10.02 -7.66 -15.70
N TYR A 167 -8.74 -7.45 -16.08
CA TYR A 167 -7.77 -6.72 -15.23
C TYR A 167 -8.21 -5.28 -14.91
N LEU A 168 -8.93 -4.63 -15.84
CA LEU A 168 -9.49 -3.29 -15.65
C LEU A 168 -10.87 -3.30 -15.00
N TYR A 169 -11.62 -4.41 -15.09
CA TYR A 169 -13.02 -4.47 -14.67
C TYR A 169 -13.27 -5.20 -13.35
N THR A 170 -12.44 -6.16 -12.95
CA THR A 170 -12.84 -7.06 -11.85
C THR A 170 -12.53 -6.62 -10.43
N ASP A 171 -11.73 -5.58 -10.20
CA ASP A 171 -11.36 -5.14 -8.83
C ASP A 171 -10.85 -6.28 -7.88
N ASN A 172 -10.54 -7.46 -8.42
CA ASN A 172 -10.30 -8.71 -7.68
C ASN A 172 -8.84 -9.17 -7.79
N PHE A 173 -7.96 -8.28 -8.25
CA PHE A 173 -6.58 -8.63 -8.55
C PHE A 173 -5.64 -8.38 -7.36
N MET A 174 -4.78 -9.36 -7.08
CA MET A 174 -3.75 -9.22 -6.05
C MET A 174 -2.48 -8.60 -6.65
N PHE A 175 -2.33 -7.30 -6.47
CA PHE A 175 -1.21 -6.52 -7.00
C PHE A 175 0.13 -6.77 -6.28
N GLY A 176 1.22 -6.89 -7.05
CA GLY A 176 2.60 -6.84 -6.55
C GLY A 176 3.04 -8.03 -5.67
N ARG A 177 2.25 -9.12 -5.62
CA ARG A 177 2.53 -10.31 -4.79
C ARG A 177 2.80 -11.56 -5.62
N HIS A 178 3.27 -11.39 -6.85
CA HIS A 178 3.40 -12.50 -7.81
C HIS A 178 4.32 -13.59 -7.26
N THR A 179 5.50 -13.24 -6.74
CA THR A 179 6.44 -14.24 -6.22
C THR A 179 5.90 -14.99 -5.00
N GLU A 180 5.25 -14.28 -4.08
CA GLU A 180 4.65 -14.87 -2.88
C GLU A 180 3.46 -15.75 -3.24
N LYS A 181 2.65 -15.35 -4.23
CA LYS A 181 1.54 -16.14 -4.79
C LYS A 181 2.05 -17.44 -5.41
N GLN A 182 3.06 -17.37 -6.28
CA GLN A 182 3.64 -18.54 -6.93
C GLN A 182 4.21 -19.52 -5.90
N TYR A 183 4.95 -19.01 -4.91
CA TYR A 183 5.53 -19.84 -3.85
C TYR A 183 4.45 -20.49 -2.96
N LEU A 184 3.38 -19.76 -2.64
CA LEU A 184 2.24 -20.31 -1.92
C LEU A 184 1.52 -21.40 -2.74
N LEU A 185 1.31 -21.18 -4.03
CA LEU A 185 0.69 -22.17 -4.92
C LEU A 185 1.56 -23.42 -5.06
N SER A 186 2.88 -23.26 -5.26
CA SER A 186 3.81 -24.40 -5.30
C SER A 186 3.77 -25.18 -3.98
N PHE A 187 3.80 -24.47 -2.85
CA PHE A 187 3.66 -25.08 -1.54
C PHE A 187 2.35 -25.85 -1.40
N LEU A 188 1.21 -25.30 -1.82
CA LEU A 188 -0.10 -25.94 -1.67
C LEU A 188 -0.27 -27.17 -2.56
N LEU A 189 0.28 -27.15 -3.77
CA LEU A 189 0.11 -28.21 -4.77
C LEU A 189 1.15 -29.33 -4.70
N GLN A 190 2.31 -29.08 -4.08
CA GLN A 190 3.36 -30.07 -3.88
C GLN A 190 2.84 -31.30 -3.10
N GLN A 191 3.32 -32.50 -3.41
CA GLN A 191 3.05 -33.68 -2.58
C GLN A 191 3.88 -33.64 -1.30
N ASN A 192 3.27 -34.03 -0.17
CA ASN A 192 4.00 -34.10 1.09
C ASN A 192 5.01 -35.27 1.04
N PRO A 193 6.22 -35.11 1.61
CA PRO A 193 7.20 -36.19 1.67
C PRO A 193 6.64 -37.41 2.43
N PRO A 194 7.04 -38.64 2.06
CA PRO A 194 6.58 -39.84 2.73
C PRO A 194 7.12 -39.90 4.16
N GLY A 195 6.23 -39.83 5.16
CA GLY A 195 6.55 -40.13 6.57
C GLY A 195 6.34 -39.01 7.59
N ASP A 196 5.92 -37.80 7.20
CA ASP A 196 5.97 -36.64 8.11
C ASP A 196 4.63 -35.98 8.46
N ALA A 197 4.68 -35.22 9.56
CA ALA A 197 3.68 -34.25 9.98
C ALA A 197 3.28 -33.29 8.85
N PRO A 198 2.05 -32.73 8.86
CA PRO A 198 1.60 -31.81 7.82
C PRO A 198 2.56 -30.63 7.66
N LEU A 199 2.90 -30.31 6.41
CA LEU A 199 3.79 -29.19 6.12
C LEU A 199 3.17 -27.87 6.61
N VAL A 200 4.01 -27.04 7.22
CA VAL A 200 3.63 -25.77 7.83
C VAL A 200 4.34 -24.62 7.14
N LEU A 201 3.57 -23.72 6.54
CA LEU A 201 4.08 -22.50 5.89
C LEU A 201 3.68 -21.26 6.70
N PRO A 202 4.65 -20.57 7.34
CA PRO A 202 4.39 -19.28 7.96
C PRO A 202 4.36 -18.15 6.94
N ILE A 203 3.31 -17.33 7.00
CA ILE A 203 3.13 -16.08 6.28
C ILE A 203 3.15 -14.94 7.30
N ILE A 204 4.27 -14.22 7.34
CA ILE A 204 4.56 -13.21 8.35
C ILE A 204 4.63 -11.83 7.70
N GLY A 205 4.07 -10.82 8.33
CA GLY A 205 4.11 -9.45 7.80
C GLY A 205 3.33 -8.47 8.65
N GLY A 206 3.48 -7.18 8.36
CA GLY A 206 2.77 -6.11 9.08
C GLY A 206 1.24 -6.26 9.02
N ALA A 207 0.54 -5.43 9.77
CA ALA A 207 -0.91 -5.38 9.67
C ALA A 207 -1.36 -4.83 8.30
N LYS A 208 -2.51 -5.30 7.81
CA LYS A 208 -3.12 -4.85 6.54
C LYS A 208 -2.22 -4.94 5.28
N VAL A 209 -1.11 -5.68 5.31
CA VAL A 209 -0.20 -5.87 4.14
C VAL A 209 -0.70 -6.89 3.10
N GLY A 210 -1.86 -7.53 3.34
CA GLY A 210 -2.48 -8.47 2.39
C GLY A 210 -2.27 -9.96 2.67
N LYS A 211 -1.81 -10.37 3.86
CA LYS A 211 -1.57 -11.80 4.18
C LYS A 211 -2.79 -12.70 3.97
N LYS A 212 -3.95 -12.29 4.48
CA LYS A 212 -5.22 -13.02 4.32
C LYS A 212 -5.68 -13.04 2.87
N THR A 213 -5.50 -11.92 2.17
CA THR A 213 -5.81 -11.79 0.75
C THR A 213 -4.98 -12.75 -0.09
N LEU A 214 -3.67 -12.87 0.20
CA LEU A 214 -2.78 -13.83 -0.45
C LEU A 214 -3.26 -15.27 -0.29
N VAL A 215 -3.62 -15.67 0.93
CA VAL A 215 -4.14 -17.02 1.20
C VAL A 215 -5.47 -17.24 0.52
N ALA A 216 -6.41 -16.29 0.62
CA ALA A 216 -7.72 -16.41 -0.02
C ALA A 216 -7.61 -16.51 -1.54
N HIS A 217 -6.69 -15.75 -2.16
CA HIS A 217 -6.45 -15.80 -3.60
C HIS A 217 -5.85 -17.14 -4.03
N ALA A 218 -4.95 -17.74 -3.24
CA ALA A 218 -4.43 -19.08 -3.52
C ALA A 218 -5.50 -20.16 -3.33
N CYS A 219 -6.36 -20.04 -2.31
CA CYS A 219 -7.50 -20.95 -2.11
C CYS A 219 -8.57 -20.85 -3.21
N GLY A 220 -8.65 -19.70 -3.89
CA GLY A 220 -9.53 -19.51 -5.04
C GLY A 220 -9.09 -20.25 -6.31
N ASP A 221 -7.84 -20.72 -6.36
CA ASP A 221 -7.33 -21.54 -7.46
C ASP A 221 -8.07 -22.88 -7.55
N ALA A 222 -8.54 -23.24 -8.74
CA ALA A 222 -9.36 -24.43 -8.94
C ALA A 222 -8.65 -25.73 -8.52
N ARG A 223 -7.33 -25.80 -8.69
CA ARG A 223 -6.51 -26.99 -8.37
C ARG A 223 -6.23 -27.09 -6.88
N VAL A 224 -6.07 -25.94 -6.21
CA VAL A 224 -5.99 -25.88 -4.75
C VAL A 224 -7.34 -26.33 -4.16
N ARG A 225 -8.44 -25.78 -4.68
CA ARG A 225 -9.79 -26.14 -4.24
C ARG A 225 -10.14 -27.60 -4.48
N SER A 226 -9.65 -28.23 -5.57
CA SER A 226 -9.87 -29.65 -5.81
C SER A 226 -9.00 -30.56 -4.94
N ARG A 227 -7.90 -30.04 -4.39
CA ARG A 227 -6.96 -30.82 -3.56
C ARG A 227 -7.43 -30.95 -2.11
N PHE A 228 -8.03 -29.90 -1.56
CA PHE A 228 -8.46 -29.87 -0.15
C PHE A 228 -9.98 -30.01 -0.06
N SER A 229 -10.45 -31.01 0.70
CA SER A 229 -11.88 -31.23 0.92
C SER A 229 -12.52 -30.08 1.70
N SER A 230 -11.75 -29.38 2.52
CA SER A 230 -12.21 -28.24 3.31
C SER A 230 -11.04 -27.34 3.75
N VAL A 231 -11.34 -26.05 3.92
CA VAL A 231 -10.43 -25.03 4.44
C VAL A 231 -10.92 -24.59 5.81
N LEU A 232 -10.11 -24.83 6.83
CA LEU A 232 -10.43 -24.56 8.22
C LEU A 232 -9.69 -23.29 8.68
N HIS A 233 -10.44 -22.28 9.12
CA HIS A 233 -9.87 -21.04 9.65
C HIS A 233 -9.89 -21.03 11.17
N LEU A 234 -8.72 -20.92 11.79
CA LEU A 234 -8.54 -20.90 13.24
C LEU A 234 -7.95 -19.56 13.70
N ASN A 235 -8.36 -19.14 14.90
CA ASN A 235 -7.66 -18.11 15.65
C ASN A 235 -6.76 -18.80 16.68
N GLY A 236 -5.54 -18.32 16.85
CA GLY A 236 -4.57 -18.85 17.81
C GLY A 236 -5.08 -18.95 19.24
N GLY A 237 -5.99 -18.05 19.66
CA GLY A 237 -6.64 -18.15 20.97
C GLY A 237 -7.55 -19.37 21.14
N ASN A 238 -8.00 -19.97 20.04
CA ASN A 238 -8.86 -21.16 20.00
C ASN A 238 -8.10 -22.42 19.54
N LEU A 239 -6.76 -22.38 19.49
CA LEU A 239 -5.93 -23.45 18.91
C LEU A 239 -6.23 -24.83 19.51
N LEU A 240 -6.41 -24.91 20.83
CA LEU A 240 -6.62 -26.18 21.52
C LEU A 240 -8.09 -26.60 21.60
N ARG A 241 -9.06 -25.70 21.42
CA ARG A 241 -10.49 -26.03 21.46
C ARG A 241 -10.90 -26.96 20.32
N ILE A 242 -10.15 -26.98 19.22
CA ILE A 242 -10.45 -27.89 18.11
C ILE A 242 -10.15 -29.36 18.41
N LEU A 243 -9.32 -29.63 19.41
CA LEU A 243 -9.01 -30.99 19.83
C LEU A 243 -10.28 -31.74 20.25
N ASP A 244 -11.27 -31.03 20.79
CA ASP A 244 -12.54 -31.57 21.25
C ASP A 244 -13.48 -31.99 20.11
N HIS A 245 -13.29 -31.45 18.90
CA HIS A 245 -14.10 -31.75 17.71
C HIS A 245 -13.40 -32.68 16.70
N GLY A 246 -12.27 -33.26 17.10
CA GLY A 246 -11.35 -33.90 16.16
C GLY A 246 -11.82 -35.20 15.51
N LYS A 247 -12.77 -35.91 16.12
CA LYS A 247 -13.28 -37.20 15.59
C LYS A 247 -13.92 -37.08 14.21
N THR A 248 -14.51 -35.93 13.89
CA THR A 248 -15.19 -35.65 12.62
C THR A 248 -14.26 -35.25 11.47
N MET A 249 -12.98 -34.98 11.74
CA MET A 249 -12.04 -34.47 10.73
C MET A 249 -11.05 -35.52 10.21
N PHE A 250 -11.04 -36.73 10.78
CA PHE A 250 -10.14 -37.81 10.35
C PHE A 250 -10.45 -38.26 8.91
N GLY A 251 -9.40 -38.49 8.13
CA GLY A 251 -9.49 -38.94 6.73
C GLY A 251 -9.79 -37.84 5.70
N LEU A 252 -9.99 -36.58 6.12
CA LEU A 252 -10.16 -35.45 5.20
C LEU A 252 -8.82 -34.78 4.90
N THR A 253 -8.56 -34.48 3.63
CA THR A 253 -7.42 -33.65 3.22
C THR A 253 -7.76 -32.18 3.48
N MET A 254 -7.26 -31.62 4.58
CA MET A 254 -7.62 -30.27 5.00
C MET A 254 -6.50 -29.25 4.78
N LEU A 255 -6.89 -28.01 4.45
CA LEU A 255 -6.03 -26.84 4.56
C LEU A 255 -6.41 -26.07 5.83
N VAL A 256 -5.47 -25.93 6.76
CA VAL A 256 -5.71 -25.20 8.02
C VAL A 256 -5.01 -23.85 7.95
N VAL A 257 -5.77 -22.78 8.14
CA VAL A 257 -5.25 -21.40 8.16
C VAL A 257 -5.40 -20.85 9.57
N ILE A 258 -4.28 -20.65 10.26
CA ILE A 258 -4.25 -20.22 11.67
C ILE A 258 -3.76 -18.78 11.75
N GLU A 259 -4.58 -17.89 12.30
CA GLU A 259 -4.19 -16.51 12.58
C GLU A 259 -3.75 -16.34 14.03
N PHE A 260 -2.50 -15.94 14.24
CA PHE A 260 -1.97 -15.65 15.58
C PHE A 260 -1.82 -14.14 15.80
N ALA A 261 -2.54 -13.63 16.79
CA ALA A 261 -2.40 -12.26 17.30
C ALA A 261 -1.29 -12.13 18.36
N SER A 262 -1.03 -13.21 19.11
CA SER A 262 -0.03 -13.34 20.18
C SER A 262 0.87 -14.56 19.94
N ASP A 263 1.99 -14.65 20.66
CA ASP A 263 2.85 -15.83 20.63
C ASP A 263 2.17 -17.03 21.31
N VAL A 264 2.60 -18.24 20.96
CA VAL A 264 2.12 -19.51 21.52
C VAL A 264 3.31 -20.35 21.96
N CYS A 265 3.23 -20.96 23.14
CA CYS A 265 4.33 -21.76 23.64
C CYS A 265 4.53 -23.03 22.79
N ASP A 266 5.77 -23.51 22.71
CA ASP A 266 6.10 -24.67 21.90
C ASP A 266 5.38 -25.94 22.37
N ALA A 267 5.03 -26.03 23.65
CA ALA A 267 4.27 -27.16 24.20
C ALA A 267 2.85 -27.24 23.62
N ASP A 268 2.14 -26.12 23.53
CA ASP A 268 0.79 -26.07 22.97
C ASP A 268 0.81 -26.27 21.45
N TRP A 269 1.81 -25.72 20.77
CA TRP A 269 2.03 -25.99 19.35
C TRP A 269 2.31 -27.48 19.09
N LYS A 270 3.15 -28.13 19.91
CA LYS A 270 3.41 -29.57 19.81
C LYS A 270 2.15 -30.40 20.03
N LYS A 271 1.31 -30.07 21.02
CA LYS A 271 0.02 -30.74 21.24
C LYS A 271 -0.88 -30.64 20.00
N PHE A 272 -0.96 -29.45 19.42
CA PHE A 272 -1.71 -29.21 18.20
C PHE A 272 -1.15 -30.02 17.01
N GLN A 273 0.17 -30.02 16.81
CA GLN A 273 0.82 -30.81 15.76
C GLN A 273 0.56 -32.31 15.92
N SER A 274 0.68 -32.85 17.13
CA SER A 274 0.41 -34.28 17.42
C SER A 274 -1.01 -34.69 17.06
N PHE A 275 -1.98 -33.80 17.27
CA PHE A 275 -3.35 -34.01 16.83
C PHE A 275 -3.46 -34.01 15.31
N PHE A 276 -2.80 -33.07 14.62
CA PHE A 276 -2.86 -32.93 13.17
C PHE A 276 -2.09 -33.99 12.38
N ILE A 277 -1.09 -34.65 12.97
CA ILE A 277 -0.40 -35.81 12.38
C ILE A 277 -1.39 -36.95 12.06
N ARG A 278 -2.51 -37.03 12.79
CA ARG A 278 -3.54 -38.06 12.59
C ARG A 278 -4.47 -37.76 11.40
N MET A 279 -4.33 -36.62 10.74
CA MET A 279 -5.12 -36.25 9.57
C MET A 279 -4.57 -36.89 8.28
N ASP A 280 -5.29 -36.72 7.17
CA ASP A 280 -4.83 -37.20 5.88
C ASP A 280 -3.46 -36.60 5.50
N ARG A 281 -2.61 -37.43 4.89
CA ARG A 281 -1.23 -37.09 4.54
C ARG A 281 -1.12 -35.93 3.56
N GLY A 282 -2.18 -35.57 2.84
CA GLY A 282 -2.20 -34.40 1.95
C GLY A 282 -2.43 -33.06 2.65
N SER A 283 -2.76 -33.06 3.95
CA SER A 283 -3.13 -31.86 4.71
C SER A 283 -1.97 -30.90 4.89
N LYS A 284 -2.29 -29.60 4.97
CA LYS A 284 -1.30 -28.52 5.12
C LYS A 284 -1.76 -27.46 6.09
N ILE A 285 -0.79 -26.79 6.71
CA ILE A 285 -1.04 -25.70 7.65
C ILE A 285 -0.40 -24.42 7.13
N ILE A 286 -1.15 -23.34 7.15
CA ILE A 286 -0.68 -21.98 6.92
C ILE A 286 -0.81 -21.20 8.23
N ILE A 287 0.28 -20.59 8.66
CA ILE A 287 0.29 -19.65 9.78
C ILE A 287 0.23 -18.23 9.22
N ILE A 288 -0.67 -17.39 9.72
CA ILE A 288 -0.73 -15.95 9.43
C ILE A 288 -0.41 -15.19 10.72
N SER A 289 0.64 -14.36 10.72
CA SER A 289 0.91 -13.50 11.88
C SER A 289 1.68 -12.20 11.55
N LYS A 290 1.69 -11.27 12.51
CA LYS A 290 2.61 -10.13 12.57
C LYS A 290 3.91 -10.45 13.30
N LEU A 291 3.94 -11.53 14.08
CA LEU A 291 5.06 -11.87 14.95
C LEU A 291 6.09 -12.71 14.19
N LYS A 292 7.28 -12.15 13.98
CA LYS A 292 8.39 -12.88 13.34
C LYS A 292 8.79 -14.15 14.07
N ILE A 293 8.63 -14.18 15.39
CA ILE A 293 9.00 -15.33 16.22
C ILE A 293 8.20 -16.61 15.88
N LEU A 294 7.00 -16.48 15.32
CA LEU A 294 6.16 -17.61 14.91
C LEU A 294 6.64 -18.29 13.63
N ALA A 295 7.65 -17.72 12.94
CA ALA A 295 8.32 -18.40 11.85
C ALA A 295 9.00 -19.71 12.29
N ARG A 296 9.33 -19.85 13.59
CA ARG A 296 9.94 -21.06 14.17
C ARG A 296 9.09 -22.32 14.00
N PHE A 297 7.78 -22.17 13.80
CA PHE A 297 6.86 -23.28 13.60
C PHE A 297 6.75 -23.76 12.15
N GLY A 298 7.44 -23.10 11.22
CA GLY A 298 7.45 -23.49 9.81
C GLY A 298 8.31 -24.73 9.55
N SER A 299 7.80 -25.65 8.72
CA SER A 299 8.58 -26.75 8.17
C SER A 299 9.25 -26.39 6.83
N VAL A 300 8.86 -25.25 6.25
CA VAL A 300 9.42 -24.69 5.01
C VAL A 300 9.77 -23.21 5.20
N LYS A 301 10.53 -22.65 4.26
CA LYS A 301 10.92 -21.24 4.31
C LYS A 301 9.68 -20.34 4.40
N PRO A 302 9.58 -19.45 5.40
CA PRO A 302 8.41 -18.58 5.57
C PRO A 302 8.31 -17.52 4.47
N ILE A 303 7.08 -17.09 4.18
CA ILE A 303 6.81 -15.93 3.33
C ILE A 303 6.77 -14.68 4.20
N PHE A 304 7.67 -13.73 3.93
CA PHE A 304 7.66 -12.42 4.58
C PHE A 304 6.99 -11.38 3.68
N LEU A 305 5.74 -11.03 3.96
CA LEU A 305 5.03 -9.97 3.27
C LEU A 305 5.47 -8.61 3.81
N LYS A 306 6.19 -7.87 2.97
CA LYS A 306 6.61 -6.48 3.23
C LYS A 306 5.51 -5.50 2.86
N VAL A 307 5.55 -4.28 3.38
CA VAL A 307 4.75 -3.17 2.81
C VAL A 307 5.19 -2.96 1.35
N LEU A 308 4.28 -2.54 0.47
CA LEU A 308 4.64 -2.18 -0.90
C LEU A 308 5.68 -1.05 -0.88
N SER A 309 6.63 -1.10 -1.81
CA SER A 309 7.54 0.01 -2.06
C SER A 309 6.78 1.25 -2.53
N TYR A 310 7.44 2.41 -2.46
CA TYR A 310 6.87 3.66 -2.95
C TYR A 310 6.40 3.57 -4.41
N ASP A 311 7.24 3.03 -5.31
CA ASP A 311 6.92 2.92 -6.73
C ASP A 311 5.74 1.96 -6.98
N GLU A 312 5.69 0.82 -6.28
CA GLU A 312 4.56 -0.12 -6.34
C GLU A 312 3.26 0.51 -5.83
N MET A 313 3.33 1.20 -4.68
CA MET A 313 2.19 1.87 -4.05
C MET A 313 1.64 2.98 -4.95
N ARG A 314 2.55 3.76 -5.56
CA ARG A 314 2.23 4.84 -6.48
C ARG A 314 1.57 4.34 -7.75
N TYR A 315 2.11 3.28 -8.34
CA TYR A 315 1.49 2.63 -9.49
C TYR A 315 0.10 2.09 -9.14
N LEU A 316 -0.01 1.33 -8.04
CA LEU A 316 -1.28 0.74 -7.60
C LEU A 316 -2.35 1.79 -7.34
N PHE A 317 -2.02 2.85 -6.62
CA PHE A 317 -2.98 3.91 -6.31
C PHE A 317 -3.56 4.54 -7.57
N LYS A 318 -2.71 4.84 -8.56
CA LYS A 318 -3.18 5.41 -9.83
C LYS A 318 -4.01 4.42 -10.64
N ALA A 319 -3.57 3.17 -10.75
CA ALA A 319 -4.35 2.14 -11.42
C ALA A 319 -5.77 2.01 -10.81
N MET A 320 -5.89 2.09 -9.48
CA MET A 320 -7.20 2.04 -8.81
C MET A 320 -8.01 3.33 -8.91
N ALA A 321 -7.37 4.50 -8.82
CA ALA A 321 -8.04 5.81 -8.80
C ALA A 321 -8.51 6.26 -10.19
N PHE A 322 -7.80 5.87 -11.25
CA PHE A 322 -8.20 6.13 -12.64
C PHE A 322 -9.06 5.00 -13.21
N GLY A 323 -8.91 3.76 -12.72
CA GLY A 323 -9.65 2.61 -13.24
C GLY A 323 -9.34 2.38 -14.71
N SER A 324 -10.36 2.45 -15.57
CA SER A 324 -10.23 2.29 -17.02
C SER A 324 -9.90 3.58 -17.77
N VAL A 325 -9.86 4.73 -17.09
CA VAL A 325 -9.57 6.02 -17.73
C VAL A 325 -8.07 6.16 -17.96
N ASP A 326 -7.66 6.65 -19.14
CA ASP A 326 -6.25 6.87 -19.44
C ASP A 326 -5.71 8.06 -18.60
N PRO A 327 -4.74 7.84 -17.69
CA PRO A 327 -4.16 8.92 -16.90
C PRO A 327 -3.50 10.02 -17.75
N LYS A 328 -3.13 9.74 -19.01
CA LYS A 328 -2.56 10.73 -19.94
C LYS A 328 -3.50 11.89 -20.24
N GLU A 329 -4.80 11.65 -20.22
CA GLU A 329 -5.84 12.67 -20.47
C GLU A 329 -6.03 13.61 -19.27
N HIS A 330 -5.49 13.25 -18.10
CA HIS A 330 -5.69 13.95 -16.83
C HIS A 330 -4.38 14.28 -16.09
N PRO A 331 -3.43 15.00 -16.72
CA PRO A 331 -2.07 15.17 -16.17
C PRO A 331 -2.03 15.83 -14.79
N GLN A 332 -2.94 16.78 -14.51
CA GLN A 332 -3.04 17.43 -13.19
C GLN A 332 -3.46 16.44 -12.09
N LEU A 333 -4.35 15.48 -12.40
CA LEU A 333 -4.77 14.45 -11.46
C LEU A 333 -3.63 13.46 -11.17
N VAL A 334 -2.80 13.14 -12.17
CA VAL A 334 -1.61 12.28 -11.98
C VAL A 334 -0.65 12.93 -10.99
N GLN A 335 -0.40 14.24 -11.13
CA GLN A 335 0.44 14.99 -10.20
C GLN A 335 -0.12 14.98 -8.76
N ILE A 336 -1.42 15.25 -8.62
CA ILE A 336 -2.11 15.23 -7.32
C ILE A 336 -2.03 13.83 -6.68
N ALA A 337 -2.18 12.76 -7.47
CA ALA A 337 -2.06 11.39 -6.98
C ALA A 337 -0.65 11.09 -6.46
N ASP A 338 0.38 11.51 -7.19
CA ASP A 338 1.77 11.29 -6.79
C ASP A 338 2.12 12.02 -5.49
N GLU A 339 1.71 13.29 -5.38
CA GLU A 339 1.91 14.10 -4.17
C GLU A 339 1.26 13.44 -2.95
N PHE A 340 0.04 12.93 -3.11
CA PHE A 340 -0.67 12.23 -2.03
C PHE A 340 -0.02 10.90 -1.67
N VAL A 341 0.35 10.07 -2.63
CA VAL A 341 1.02 8.78 -2.35
C VAL A 341 2.31 8.99 -1.60
N LYS A 342 3.08 10.03 -1.92
CA LYS A 342 4.30 10.39 -1.18
C LYS A 342 4.00 10.61 0.31
N VAL A 343 2.96 11.38 0.63
CA VAL A 343 2.54 11.59 2.03
C VAL A 343 2.12 10.29 2.69
N VAL A 344 1.25 9.51 2.03
CA VAL A 344 0.74 8.24 2.57
C VAL A 344 1.87 7.25 2.81
N HIS A 345 2.82 7.15 1.88
CA HIS A 345 3.97 6.27 2.03
C HIS A 345 4.89 6.71 3.18
N ASP A 346 5.16 8.01 3.32
CA ASP A 346 6.01 8.55 4.39
C ASP A 346 5.43 8.31 5.78
N VAL A 347 4.10 8.36 5.92
CA VAL A 347 3.41 8.02 7.17
C VAL A 347 3.16 6.52 7.34
N ARG A 348 3.61 5.69 6.39
CA ARG A 348 3.40 4.22 6.37
C ARG A 348 1.93 3.81 6.34
N GLY A 349 1.15 4.49 5.50
CA GLY A 349 -0.24 4.17 5.23
C GLY A 349 -0.42 2.72 4.74
N SER A 350 -1.58 2.19 5.04
CA SER A 350 -1.99 0.82 4.75
C SER A 350 -2.64 0.69 3.38
N LEU A 351 -2.63 -0.53 2.81
CA LEU A 351 -3.36 -0.82 1.57
C LEU A 351 -4.86 -0.54 1.68
N VAL A 352 -5.44 -0.67 2.88
CA VAL A 352 -6.86 -0.37 3.11
C VAL A 352 -7.14 1.11 2.91
N GLU A 353 -6.31 1.99 3.47
CA GLU A 353 -6.48 3.45 3.30
C GLU A 353 -6.37 3.86 1.83
N ILE A 354 -5.37 3.33 1.13
CA ILE A 354 -5.16 3.60 -0.31
C ILE A 354 -6.38 3.17 -1.13
N ASN A 355 -6.96 2.00 -0.84
CA ASN A 355 -8.17 1.52 -1.50
C ASN A 355 -9.37 2.45 -1.27
N VAL A 356 -9.56 2.94 -0.03
CA VAL A 356 -10.65 3.87 0.30
C VAL A 356 -10.53 5.15 -0.51
N PHE A 357 -9.36 5.78 -0.53
CA PHE A 357 -9.15 7.02 -1.27
C PHE A 357 -9.31 6.80 -2.78
N ALA A 358 -8.67 5.76 -3.34
CA ALA A 358 -8.78 5.46 -4.76
C ALA A 358 -10.24 5.23 -5.19
N ASP A 359 -11.03 4.53 -4.38
CA ASP A 359 -12.45 4.29 -4.66
C ASP A 359 -13.31 5.55 -4.63
N VAL A 360 -13.04 6.49 -3.73
CA VAL A 360 -13.77 7.77 -3.72
C VAL A 360 -13.39 8.59 -4.95
N LEU A 361 -12.11 8.64 -5.27
CA LEU A 361 -11.57 9.47 -6.35
C LEU A 361 -12.00 9.01 -7.74
N ARG A 362 -12.08 7.70 -7.99
CA ARG A 362 -12.52 7.16 -9.30
C ARG A 362 -13.96 7.54 -9.67
N ARG A 363 -14.78 7.97 -8.71
CA ARG A 363 -16.18 8.36 -8.94
C ARG A 363 -16.30 9.76 -9.54
N ASN A 364 -15.26 10.59 -9.45
CA ASN A 364 -15.28 11.96 -9.92
C ASN A 364 -13.87 12.45 -10.24
N LEU A 365 -13.56 12.61 -11.53
CA LEU A 365 -12.27 13.07 -12.06
C LEU A 365 -12.12 14.60 -12.09
N ASN A 366 -12.79 15.31 -11.18
CA ASN A 366 -12.60 16.74 -11.01
C ASN A 366 -11.38 17.05 -10.11
N VAL A 367 -10.53 17.97 -10.56
CA VAL A 367 -9.30 18.39 -9.87
C VAL A 367 -9.57 18.91 -8.45
N GLN A 368 -10.62 19.73 -8.27
CA GLN A 368 -10.96 20.29 -6.96
C GLN A 368 -11.54 19.23 -6.03
N PHE A 369 -12.32 18.29 -6.58
CA PHE A 369 -12.80 17.14 -5.82
C PHE A 369 -11.63 16.31 -5.30
N TRP A 370 -10.67 15.95 -6.15
CA TRP A 370 -9.47 15.18 -5.75
C TRP A 370 -8.68 15.90 -4.65
N ARG A 371 -8.40 17.19 -4.84
CA ARG A 371 -7.71 18.01 -3.83
C ARG A 371 -8.47 18.03 -2.51
N CYS A 372 -9.79 18.21 -2.53
CA CYS A 372 -10.60 18.25 -1.32
C CYS A 372 -10.51 16.94 -0.53
N ILE A 373 -10.73 15.80 -1.20
CA ILE A 373 -10.72 14.48 -0.57
C ILE A 373 -9.34 14.14 0.01
N LEU A 374 -8.29 14.36 -0.78
CA LEU A 374 -6.92 14.02 -0.36
C LEU A 374 -6.44 14.94 0.77
N ASN A 375 -6.80 16.22 0.75
CA ASN A 375 -6.51 17.15 1.85
C ASN A 375 -7.17 16.72 3.16
N LYS A 376 -8.41 16.19 3.14
CA LYS A 376 -9.02 15.60 4.35
C LYS A 376 -8.17 14.46 4.91
N GLY A 377 -7.68 13.57 4.04
CA GLY A 377 -6.77 12.48 4.43
C GLY A 377 -5.48 12.98 5.08
N VAL A 378 -4.82 13.96 4.47
CA VAL A 378 -3.57 14.52 5.00
C VAL A 378 -3.78 15.25 6.32
N ARG A 379 -4.88 16.01 6.48
CA ARG A 379 -5.22 16.65 7.76
C ARG A 379 -5.50 15.62 8.85
N TYR A 380 -6.23 14.56 8.54
CA TYR A 380 -6.46 13.43 9.45
C TYR A 380 -5.14 12.82 9.96
N PHE A 381 -4.19 12.53 9.05
CA PHE A 381 -2.89 12.00 9.44
C PHE A 381 -2.12 12.99 10.31
N ARG A 382 -2.06 14.27 9.91
CA ARG A 382 -1.35 15.33 10.64
C ARG A 382 -1.90 15.54 12.04
N ARG A 383 -3.23 15.63 12.18
CA ARG A 383 -3.91 15.88 13.44
C ARG A 383 -3.67 14.76 14.43
N ASN A 384 -3.92 13.52 14.04
CA ASN A 384 -3.69 12.38 14.92
C ASN A 384 -2.21 12.15 15.26
N LEU A 385 -1.31 12.32 14.28
CA LEU A 385 0.12 12.24 14.56
C LEU A 385 0.57 13.33 15.53
N SER A 386 -0.01 14.54 15.46
CA SER A 386 0.31 15.64 16.38
C SER A 386 -0.22 15.40 17.80
N ILE A 387 -1.40 14.77 17.94
CA ILE A 387 -2.05 14.50 19.23
C ILE A 387 -1.36 13.33 19.94
N TYR A 388 -1.13 12.23 19.22
CA TYR A 388 -0.72 10.96 19.82
C TYR A 388 0.73 10.57 19.56
N GLY A 389 1.43 11.24 18.62
CA GLY A 389 2.81 10.92 18.25
C GLY A 389 2.97 9.57 17.51
N VAL A 390 1.88 8.87 17.24
CA VAL A 390 1.84 7.53 16.64
C VAL A 390 0.88 7.52 15.44
N HIS A 391 1.18 6.69 14.43
CA HIS A 391 0.33 6.53 13.26
C HIS A 391 -1.09 6.06 13.64
N PRO A 392 -2.17 6.64 13.08
CA PRO A 392 -3.55 6.28 13.40
C PRO A 392 -3.86 4.80 13.26
N GLY A 393 -3.31 4.13 12.24
CA GLY A 393 -3.48 2.70 12.04
C GLY A 393 -2.99 1.84 13.21
N ILE A 394 -1.91 2.25 13.89
CA ILE A 394 -1.38 1.54 15.06
C ILE A 394 -2.29 1.77 16.27
N LEU A 395 -2.77 3.01 16.46
CA LEU A 395 -3.70 3.36 17.55
C LEU A 395 -5.00 2.54 17.44
N ILE A 396 -5.57 2.46 16.24
CA ILE A 396 -6.76 1.64 15.96
C ILE A 396 -6.49 0.18 16.30
N GLU A 397 -5.33 -0.37 15.91
CA GLU A 397 -4.97 -1.76 16.21
C GLU A 397 -4.80 -2.04 17.71
N GLN A 398 -4.47 -1.01 18.50
CA GLN A 398 -4.37 -1.07 19.95
C GLN A 398 -5.71 -0.78 20.65
N GLY A 399 -6.77 -0.49 19.90
CA GLY A 399 -8.09 -0.14 20.44
C GLY A 399 -8.20 1.31 20.94
N HIS A 400 -7.24 2.18 20.61
CA HIS A 400 -7.26 3.59 20.97
C HIS A 400 -8.15 4.42 20.04
N LEU A 401 -8.65 5.55 20.58
CA LEU A 401 -9.43 6.54 19.85
C LEU A 401 -8.55 7.30 18.84
N VAL A 402 -9.14 7.61 17.70
CA VAL A 402 -8.54 8.41 16.62
C VAL A 402 -9.54 9.49 16.19
N ASP A 403 -9.07 10.74 16.06
CA ASP A 403 -9.86 11.87 15.60
C ASP A 403 -10.17 11.74 14.10
N ILE A 404 -11.44 11.79 13.73
CA ILE A 404 -11.89 11.75 12.32
C ILE A 404 -12.64 13.02 11.92
N SER A 405 -12.40 14.13 12.64
CA SER A 405 -13.16 15.37 12.49
C SER A 405 -13.05 15.95 11.09
N ASP A 406 -11.89 15.80 10.45
CA ASP A 406 -11.62 16.24 9.09
C ASP A 406 -12.47 15.55 8.02
N PHE A 407 -12.98 14.34 8.30
CA PHE A 407 -13.82 13.59 7.37
C PHE A 407 -15.26 14.07 7.41
N ALA A 408 -15.79 14.26 8.62
CA ALA A 408 -17.20 14.59 8.85
C ALA A 408 -17.47 16.10 9.05
N LEU A 409 -16.42 16.93 9.06
CA LEU A 409 -16.51 18.36 9.40
C LEU A 409 -17.20 18.62 10.75
N HIS A 410 -17.00 17.69 11.70
CA HIS A 410 -17.58 17.73 13.03
C HIS A 410 -16.68 16.94 14.00
N PRO A 411 -16.52 17.37 15.27
CA PRO A 411 -15.79 16.59 16.27
C PRO A 411 -16.31 15.17 16.36
N LEU A 412 -15.46 14.19 16.05
CA LEU A 412 -15.76 12.75 16.06
C LEU A 412 -14.50 11.96 16.39
N SER A 413 -14.66 10.91 17.18
CA SER A 413 -13.58 9.96 17.49
C SER A 413 -13.96 8.55 17.06
N MET A 414 -12.98 7.76 16.63
CA MET A 414 -13.16 6.42 16.08
C MET A 414 -12.27 5.39 16.80
N THR A 415 -12.81 4.20 17.08
CA THR A 415 -12.07 3.05 17.65
C THR A 415 -12.33 1.75 16.89
N LEU A 416 -11.51 0.73 17.14
CA LEU A 416 -11.73 -0.62 16.64
C LEU A 416 -12.77 -1.36 17.48
N GLY A 417 -13.80 -1.92 16.84
CA GLY A 417 -14.74 -2.86 17.47
C GLY A 417 -15.71 -2.22 18.47
N GLU A 418 -16.66 -3.04 18.93
CA GLU A 418 -17.90 -2.70 19.65
C GLU A 418 -17.81 -1.62 20.74
N PRO A 419 -18.93 -0.91 21.03
CA PRO A 419 -18.98 0.10 22.08
C PRO A 419 -18.37 -0.41 23.40
N PRO A 420 -17.72 0.46 24.19
CA PRO A 420 -17.24 0.08 25.51
C PRO A 420 -18.39 -0.58 26.30
N LEU A 421 -18.05 -1.61 27.10
CA LEU A 421 -18.90 -2.64 27.74
C LEU A 421 -20.20 -2.20 28.47
N ASN A 422 -20.58 -0.93 28.46
CA ASN A 422 -21.65 -0.33 29.24
C ASN A 422 -22.87 0.15 28.45
N VAL A 423 -23.03 -0.19 27.17
CA VAL A 423 -24.24 0.21 26.42
C VAL A 423 -24.97 -1.01 25.86
N SER A 424 -26.05 -1.40 26.54
CA SER A 424 -27.03 -2.34 26.02
C SER A 424 -27.84 -1.68 24.91
N ILE A 425 -27.30 -1.60 23.68
CA ILE A 425 -28.11 -1.11 22.56
C ILE A 425 -28.90 -2.29 21.99
N LYS A 426 -30.20 -2.34 22.29
CA LYS A 426 -31.19 -3.27 21.72
C LYS A 426 -31.46 -3.03 20.21
N VAL A 427 -30.78 -2.08 19.58
CA VAL A 427 -30.95 -1.65 18.19
C VAL A 427 -29.56 -1.50 17.57
N GLU A 428 -29.31 -2.11 16.41
CA GLU A 428 -28.03 -1.92 15.72
C GLU A 428 -27.83 -0.41 15.41
N PRO A 429 -26.69 0.19 15.78
CA PRO A 429 -26.42 1.59 15.48
C PRO A 429 -26.39 1.80 13.96
N PRO A 430 -26.78 3.00 13.47
CA PRO A 430 -26.74 3.30 12.04
C PRO A 430 -25.34 3.06 11.48
N SER A 431 -25.23 2.67 10.21
CA SER A 431 -23.93 2.43 9.57
C SER A 431 -23.71 3.36 8.38
N VAL A 432 -22.47 3.81 8.20
CA VAL A 432 -22.05 4.67 7.09
C VAL A 432 -20.73 4.19 6.50
N ILE A 433 -20.61 4.24 5.19
CA ILE A 433 -19.37 3.90 4.48
C ILE A 433 -18.44 5.13 4.50
N LEU A 434 -17.17 4.94 4.90
CA LEU A 434 -16.20 6.03 4.98
C LEU A 434 -16.03 6.79 3.66
N GLY A 435 -16.08 6.09 2.52
CA GLY A 435 -16.03 6.73 1.21
C GLY A 435 -17.19 7.70 0.96
N GLU A 436 -18.40 7.38 1.42
CA GLU A 436 -19.56 8.26 1.33
C GLU A 436 -19.42 9.46 2.26
N LEU A 437 -18.95 9.24 3.49
CA LEU A 437 -18.68 10.31 4.44
C LEU A 437 -17.59 11.27 3.95
N LEU A 438 -16.54 10.75 3.31
CA LEU A 438 -15.48 11.55 2.69
C LEU A 438 -16.03 12.42 1.56
N ALA A 439 -16.85 11.84 0.68
CA ALA A 439 -17.45 12.53 -0.45
C ALA A 439 -18.49 13.57 -0.01
N ASN A 440 -19.34 13.22 0.96
CA ASN A 440 -20.39 14.07 1.48
C ASN A 440 -20.49 13.96 3.01
N PRO A 441 -19.95 14.94 3.77
CA PRO A 441 -20.04 14.96 5.22
C PRO A 441 -21.46 14.97 5.78
N SER A 442 -22.47 15.36 4.99
CA SER A 442 -23.86 15.45 5.45
C SER A 442 -24.53 14.09 5.67
N VAL A 443 -23.97 13.00 5.14
CA VAL A 443 -24.51 11.63 5.32
C VAL A 443 -24.25 11.07 6.72
N ARG A 444 -23.50 11.80 7.55
CA ARG A 444 -23.20 11.44 8.93
C ARG A 444 -24.51 11.24 9.74
N PRO A 445 -24.65 10.11 10.46
CA PRO A 445 -25.80 9.89 11.34
C PRO A 445 -25.80 10.85 12.54
N LYS A 446 -26.98 11.07 13.14
CA LYS A 446 -27.10 11.77 14.42
C LYS A 446 -26.76 10.81 15.56
N GLY A 447 -25.75 11.13 16.35
CA GLY A 447 -25.27 10.29 17.46
C GLY A 447 -24.15 9.33 17.06
N ASP A 448 -23.99 8.26 17.83
CA ASP A 448 -22.96 7.25 17.60
C ASP A 448 -23.35 6.28 16.47
N PHE A 449 -22.36 5.79 15.72
CA PHE A 449 -22.60 4.99 14.54
C PHE A 449 -21.46 4.04 14.21
N THR A 450 -21.76 3.02 13.40
CA THR A 450 -20.74 2.12 12.84
C THR A 450 -20.19 2.68 11.54
N LEU A 451 -18.90 2.94 11.48
CA LEU A 451 -18.21 3.33 10.25
C LEU A 451 -17.63 2.11 9.56
N ILE A 452 -18.12 1.83 8.35
CA ILE A 452 -17.52 0.83 7.45
C ILE A 452 -16.38 1.53 6.70
N ALA A 453 -15.15 1.41 7.19
CA ALA A 453 -13.99 2.02 6.55
C ALA A 453 -13.79 1.47 5.13
N TRP A 454 -13.85 0.15 4.96
CA TRP A 454 -13.69 -0.48 3.67
C TRP A 454 -14.32 -1.86 3.65
N LYS A 455 -14.94 -2.24 2.53
CA LYS A 455 -15.33 -3.63 2.25
C LYS A 455 -14.45 -4.15 1.13
N SER A 456 -13.59 -5.12 1.43
CA SER A 456 -12.65 -5.65 0.45
C SER A 456 -13.39 -6.24 -0.75
N ARG A 457 -13.01 -5.82 -1.95
CA ARG A 457 -13.47 -6.44 -3.20
C ARG A 457 -12.77 -7.77 -3.44
N ILE A 458 -11.53 -7.90 -2.97
CA ILE A 458 -10.76 -9.14 -3.05
C ILE A 458 -11.16 -10.07 -1.90
N ALA A 459 -11.23 -11.37 -2.20
CA ALA A 459 -11.42 -12.42 -1.20
C ALA A 459 -10.41 -12.25 -0.02
N PRO A 460 -10.82 -12.47 1.24
CA PRO A 460 -12.09 -13.05 1.68
C PRO A 460 -13.23 -12.02 1.88
N HIS A 461 -13.22 -10.90 1.16
CA HIS A 461 -14.24 -9.85 1.23
C HIS A 461 -14.45 -9.25 2.63
N LYS A 462 -13.37 -9.17 3.40
CA LYS A 462 -13.39 -8.68 4.77
C LYS A 462 -13.88 -7.22 4.81
N SER A 463 -14.85 -6.96 5.69
CA SER A 463 -15.24 -5.61 6.09
C SER A 463 -14.34 -5.12 7.21
N PHE A 464 -13.88 -3.87 7.10
CA PHE A 464 -13.15 -3.15 8.13
C PHE A 464 -14.11 -2.15 8.75
N THR A 465 -14.57 -2.44 9.96
CA THR A 465 -15.56 -1.64 10.68
C THR A 465 -14.96 -1.00 11.92
N HIS A 466 -15.45 0.17 12.25
CA HIS A 466 -15.05 0.97 13.40
C HIS A 466 -16.29 1.53 14.10
N TYR A 467 -16.20 1.72 15.41
CA TYR A 467 -17.22 2.43 16.17
C TYR A 467 -16.85 3.92 16.22
N VAL A 468 -17.81 4.80 16.01
CA VAL A 468 -17.61 6.25 16.02
C VAL A 468 -18.49 6.88 17.09
N THR A 469 -17.86 7.70 17.93
CA THR A 469 -18.53 8.47 18.97
C THR A 469 -18.55 9.95 18.65
N SER A 470 -19.67 10.57 19.00
CA SER A 470 -19.89 12.02 18.86
C SER A 470 -19.47 12.84 20.09
N HIS A 471 -19.05 12.16 21.16
CA HIS A 471 -18.63 12.81 22.39
C HIS A 471 -17.26 13.49 22.24
N ALA A 472 -17.15 14.71 22.76
CA ALA A 472 -15.86 15.40 22.87
C ALA A 472 -14.90 14.53 23.71
N PRO A 473 -13.61 14.40 23.35
CA PRO A 473 -12.65 13.79 24.26
C PRO A 473 -12.65 14.63 25.53
N GLU A 474 -13.13 14.06 26.64
CA GLU A 474 -12.86 14.62 27.95
C GLU A 474 -11.35 14.84 28.03
N THR A 475 -10.97 16.08 28.31
CA THR A 475 -9.60 16.44 28.66
C THR A 475 -9.09 15.40 29.63
N TYR A 476 -8.02 14.69 29.24
CA TYR A 476 -7.26 13.82 30.15
C TYR A 476 -6.59 14.70 31.22
N GLU A 477 -7.38 15.20 32.17
CA GLU A 477 -6.91 15.61 33.47
C GLU A 477 -6.97 14.39 34.40
N GLY A 478 -5.79 13.85 34.71
CA GLY A 478 -5.59 13.17 35.98
C GLY A 478 -5.90 11.67 36.05
N ALA A 479 -5.38 10.84 35.14
CA ALA A 479 -5.04 9.46 35.51
C ALA A 479 -3.55 9.41 35.88
N LYS A 480 -3.25 9.62 37.17
CA LYS A 480 -1.93 9.35 37.74
C LYS A 480 -1.60 7.87 37.50
N LEU A 481 -0.56 7.63 36.70
CA LEU A 481 0.24 6.41 36.77
C LEU A 481 0.84 6.33 38.17
N GLU A 482 0.24 5.52 39.05
CA GLU A 482 0.95 5.00 40.20
C GLU A 482 2.00 4.00 39.71
N GLY A 483 3.24 4.15 40.21
CA GLY A 483 4.27 3.12 40.07
C GLY A 483 5.52 3.51 39.27
N SER A 484 6.19 4.60 39.63
CA SER A 484 7.67 4.64 39.65
C SER A 484 8.14 5.91 40.37
N ALA A 485 8.42 5.80 41.66
CA ALA A 485 9.13 6.82 42.42
C ALA A 485 10.59 6.87 41.94
N LEU A 486 11.13 8.08 41.73
CA LEU A 486 12.52 8.51 41.99
C LEU A 486 12.59 10.06 41.76
N PRO A 487 13.51 10.80 42.41
CA PRO A 487 13.13 11.96 43.22
C PRO A 487 13.26 13.32 42.51
N ARG A 488 12.29 14.21 42.76
CA ARG A 488 12.27 15.63 42.39
C ARG A 488 13.40 16.41 43.08
N ARG A 489 14.35 16.95 42.31
CA ARG A 489 15.21 18.08 42.73
C ARG A 489 14.36 19.36 42.76
N LYS A 490 14.06 19.87 43.95
CA LYS A 490 13.49 21.20 44.19
C LYS A 490 14.52 22.28 43.81
N ARG A 491 14.21 23.15 42.83
CA ARG A 491 14.81 24.49 42.77
C ARG A 491 13.96 25.41 43.66
N ARG A 492 14.56 25.90 44.74
CA ARG A 492 14.03 27.01 45.56
C ARG A 492 14.08 28.29 44.71
N GLY A 493 12.94 28.98 44.61
CA GLY A 493 12.93 30.41 44.32
C GLY A 493 13.38 31.19 45.55
N VAL A 494 14.06 32.30 45.34
CA VAL A 494 14.31 33.36 46.32
C VAL A 494 13.39 34.52 45.93
N PRO A 495 12.71 35.19 46.88
CA PRO A 495 11.78 36.28 46.55
C PRO A 495 12.42 37.66 46.68
N ILE A 496 12.23 38.44 45.60
CA ILE A 496 11.88 39.87 45.42
C ILE A 496 12.64 40.38 44.20
#